data_AF-A0A6G6GJD5-F1
#
_entry.id   AF-A0A6G6GJD5-F1
#
_cell.length_a   1.000
_cell.length_b   1.000
_cell.length_c   1.000
_cell.angle_alpha   90.00
_cell.angle_beta   90.00
_cell.angle_gamma   90.00
#
_symmetry.space_group_name_H-M   'P 1'
#
loop_
_entity.id
_entity.type
_entity.pdbx_description
1 polymer ?
#
loop_
_entity_poly.entity_id
_entity_poly.type
_entity_poly.pdbx_seq_one_letter_code
_entity_poly.pdbx_strand_id
1 'polypeptide(L)'
;MKKFFCVILFLCSASIFGQTAEFCHPNYIKNISTKIIDKLTTTEIQFIQNSTLQLEKNWLNENEQILNNRVIINYSDFLPILEYARDSEENLLSEFQLERIFLIYALNKIQEKNTCVSTIIDKIIEWSKENKKALALRIEKDSINGKYIPTDLNDAIKHLDLKLADEFKSKIKLMTEEQFTVEGHIGIGLRVIRNGWELWGKSRLSNYFENLGIDHPDTMSGIILTSYYRQLIGEPIDLESQIKEYQNRLRKNPHFTKKEFPINVKDVEFDGAIGYPEFKEQKEWPSVSFFRSINGEITWIYSYKFGWKQLTKEQLVEFDKISVYEIQAWLEHLYKSG
;
A
#
# COMPACT_ATOMS: atom_id res chain seq x y z
N MET A 1 59.20 53.15 46.48
CA MET A 1 59.06 51.87 47.19
C MET A 1 58.01 51.02 46.48
N LYS A 2 58.38 49.79 46.12
CA LYS A 2 57.61 48.82 45.33
C LYS A 2 56.34 48.38 46.06
N LYS A 3 55.21 48.27 45.35
CA LYS A 3 54.17 47.27 45.66
C LYS A 3 53.68 46.64 44.34
N PHE A 4 54.04 45.38 44.16
CA PHE A 4 53.51 44.47 43.16
C PHE A 4 52.02 44.22 43.45
N PHE A 5 51.17 44.28 42.44
CA PHE A 5 49.83 43.69 42.50
C PHE A 5 49.71 42.70 41.34
N CYS A 6 49.76 41.41 41.68
CA CYS A 6 49.41 40.32 40.76
C CYS A 6 47.91 40.37 40.53
N VAL A 7 47.49 40.71 39.30
CA VAL A 7 46.13 40.46 38.84
C VAL A 7 46.10 39.06 38.27
N ILE A 8 45.50 38.13 39.01
CA ILE A 8 45.16 36.79 38.53
C ILE A 8 43.97 36.95 37.58
N LEU A 9 44.19 36.77 36.27
CA LEU A 9 43.12 36.60 35.30
C LEU A 9 42.46 35.24 35.52
N PHE A 10 41.23 35.25 36.04
CA PHE A 10 40.33 34.10 35.96
C PHE A 10 39.83 34.01 34.52
N LEU A 11 40.40 33.08 33.74
CA LEU A 11 39.81 32.62 32.49
C LEU A 11 38.58 31.76 32.85
N CYS A 12 37.40 32.38 32.89
CA CYS A 12 36.15 31.63 32.75
C CYS A 12 36.11 31.08 31.32
N SER A 13 36.53 29.83 31.14
CA SER A 13 36.15 29.03 29.99
C SER A 13 34.63 28.86 30.04
N ALA A 14 33.92 29.71 29.30
CA ALA A 14 32.54 29.43 28.94
C ALA A 14 32.57 28.22 28.01
N SER A 15 32.43 27.03 28.58
CA SER A 15 32.02 25.83 27.88
C SER A 15 30.62 26.12 27.32
N ILE A 16 30.56 26.67 26.11
CA ILE A 16 29.34 26.67 25.32
C ILE A 16 29.07 25.19 25.06
N PHE A 17 28.26 24.59 25.93
CA PHE A 17 27.58 23.35 25.66
C PHE A 17 26.92 23.51 24.29
N GLY A 18 27.43 22.78 23.30
CA GLY A 18 26.80 22.63 22.00
C GLY A 18 25.50 21.86 22.15
N GLN A 19 24.48 22.48 22.74
CA GLN A 19 23.11 22.12 22.39
C GLN A 19 22.90 22.63 20.97
N THR A 20 23.09 21.75 19.99
CA THR A 20 22.57 22.02 18.65
C THR A 20 21.06 22.10 18.81
N ALA A 21 20.53 23.32 18.90
CA ALA A 21 19.11 23.51 18.93
C ALA A 21 18.54 22.92 17.64
N GLU A 22 17.75 21.86 17.76
CA GLU A 22 16.98 21.29 16.67
C GLU A 22 15.97 22.32 16.18
N PHE A 23 16.31 23.05 15.11
CA PHE A 23 15.40 23.99 14.47
C PHE A 23 14.65 23.26 13.35
N CYS A 24 13.55 22.63 13.72
CA CYS A 24 12.60 22.13 12.75
C CYS A 24 11.70 23.28 12.28
N HIS A 25 11.69 23.54 10.98
CA HIS A 25 10.80 24.53 10.40
C HIS A 25 9.69 23.85 9.60
N PRO A 26 8.43 24.30 9.77
CA PRO A 26 7.94 25.17 10.83
C PRO A 26 7.93 24.47 12.21
N ASN A 27 8.03 25.23 13.30
CA ASN A 27 8.20 24.68 14.67
C ASN A 27 7.10 23.70 15.09
N TYR A 28 5.87 23.82 14.55
CA TYR A 28 4.78 22.88 14.87
C TYR A 28 5.12 21.44 14.48
N ILE A 29 5.87 21.26 13.39
CA ILE A 29 6.28 19.94 12.89
C ILE A 29 7.22 19.22 13.87
N LYS A 30 8.06 19.96 14.59
CA LYS A 30 8.94 19.40 15.64
C LYS A 30 8.13 18.71 16.74
N ASN A 31 7.16 19.43 17.31
CA ASN A 31 6.40 18.97 18.47
C ASN A 31 5.46 17.80 18.15
N ILE A 32 5.04 17.69 16.89
CA ILE A 32 4.24 16.56 16.42
C ILE A 32 5.11 15.32 16.36
N SER A 33 6.27 15.44 15.73
CA SER A 33 7.16 14.31 15.48
C SER A 33 7.67 13.65 16.77
N THR A 34 7.96 14.41 17.83
CA THR A 34 8.36 13.87 19.14
C THR A 34 7.22 13.08 19.80
N LYS A 35 5.98 13.56 19.72
CA LYS A 35 4.81 12.84 20.27
C LYS A 35 4.60 11.47 19.65
N ILE A 36 4.96 11.28 18.38
CA ILE A 36 4.83 9.98 17.71
C ILE A 36 5.93 9.03 18.20
N ILE A 37 7.15 9.54 18.43
CA ILE A 37 8.26 8.75 18.99
C ILE A 37 7.97 8.31 20.42
N ASP A 38 7.39 9.19 21.24
CA ASP A 38 7.07 8.89 22.64
C ASP A 38 6.03 7.77 22.80
N LYS A 39 5.31 7.41 21.73
CA LYS A 39 4.36 6.29 21.72
C LYS A 39 5.01 4.94 21.46
N LEU A 40 6.25 4.92 20.96
CA LEU A 40 6.92 3.67 20.59
C LEU A 40 7.20 2.81 21.82
N THR A 41 6.80 1.55 21.75
CA THR A 41 7.14 0.51 22.72
C THR A 41 8.60 0.08 22.57
N THR A 42 9.17 -0.53 23.61
CA THR A 42 10.53 -1.10 23.57
C THR A 42 10.71 -2.08 22.41
N THR A 43 9.70 -2.91 22.14
CA THR A 43 9.73 -3.89 21.03
C THR A 43 9.79 -3.19 19.67
N GLU A 44 9.03 -2.11 19.48
CA GLU A 44 9.03 -1.34 18.24
C GLU A 44 10.34 -0.58 18.03
N ILE A 45 10.90 0.00 19.11
CA ILE A 45 12.22 0.63 19.07
C ILE A 45 13.27 -0.40 18.65
N GLN A 46 13.28 -1.60 19.25
CA GLN A 46 14.18 -2.68 18.87
C GLN A 46 13.99 -3.12 17.41
N PHE A 47 12.74 -3.21 16.94
CA PHE A 47 12.44 -3.51 15.55
C PHE A 47 13.02 -2.45 14.61
N ILE A 48 12.79 -1.16 14.88
CA ILE A 48 13.33 -0.05 14.08
C ILE A 48 14.87 -0.08 14.08
N GLN A 49 15.50 -0.33 15.23
CA GLN A 49 16.96 -0.46 15.33
C GLN A 49 17.53 -1.63 14.52
N ASN A 50 16.84 -2.77 14.52
CA ASN A 50 17.27 -3.99 13.84
C ASN A 50 16.88 -4.04 12.36
N SER A 51 15.91 -3.23 11.95
CA SER A 51 15.50 -3.14 10.56
C SER A 51 16.69 -2.67 9.71
N THR A 52 17.04 -3.41 8.67
CA THR A 52 17.99 -3.00 7.64
C THR A 52 17.37 -1.91 6.76
N LEU A 53 16.88 -0.84 7.37
CA LEU A 53 16.61 0.44 6.73
C LEU A 53 17.96 1.02 6.28
N GLN A 54 18.57 0.40 5.27
CA GLN A 54 19.80 0.92 4.68
C GLN A 54 19.42 2.23 3.98
N LEU A 55 19.78 3.34 4.61
CA LEU A 55 19.56 4.72 4.17
C LEU A 55 20.32 5.08 2.87
N GLU A 56 20.87 4.11 2.14
CA GLU A 56 21.80 4.34 1.05
C GLU A 56 21.23 3.91 -0.31
N LYS A 57 20.95 4.95 -1.11
CA LYS A 57 20.87 4.99 -2.59
C LYS A 57 19.92 3.99 -3.25
N ASN A 58 18.76 4.51 -3.67
CA ASN A 58 17.66 3.91 -4.48
C ASN A 58 16.39 3.48 -3.74
N TRP A 59 16.36 3.62 -2.42
CA TRP A 59 15.20 3.32 -1.56
C TRP A 59 13.89 4.06 -1.87
N LEU A 60 13.93 5.29 -2.39
CA LEU A 60 12.72 6.04 -2.75
C LEU A 60 11.92 5.35 -3.88
N ASN A 61 12.57 4.52 -4.71
CA ASN A 61 12.00 3.93 -5.92
C ASN A 61 11.23 2.61 -5.72
N GLU A 62 11.28 2.00 -4.54
CA GLU A 62 10.78 0.62 -4.35
C GLU A 62 9.56 0.59 -3.42
N ASN A 63 8.47 -0.07 -3.86
CA ASN A 63 7.25 -0.34 -3.10
C ASN A 63 7.42 -1.47 -2.07
N GLU A 64 8.58 -1.63 -1.45
CA GLU A 64 8.75 -2.66 -0.43
C GLU A 64 7.88 -2.32 0.78
N GLN A 65 6.95 -3.20 1.15
CA GLN A 65 6.04 -3.05 2.29
C GLN A 65 6.83 -3.05 3.61
N ILE A 66 7.48 -1.94 3.93
CA ILE A 66 8.52 -1.87 4.97
C ILE A 66 7.96 -2.05 6.39
N LEU A 67 6.64 -2.09 6.57
CA LEU A 67 6.02 -2.38 7.87
C LEU A 67 5.19 -3.67 7.94
N ASN A 68 5.06 -4.49 6.88
CA ASN A 68 4.34 -5.78 6.93
C ASN A 68 3.05 -5.73 7.79
N ASN A 69 2.19 -4.72 7.59
CA ASN A 69 0.95 -4.52 8.35
C ASN A 69 1.10 -4.38 9.90
N ARG A 70 2.31 -4.27 10.44
CA ARG A 70 2.53 -3.92 11.85
C ARG A 70 2.31 -2.42 12.02
N VAL A 71 1.12 -2.09 12.47
CA VAL A 71 0.68 -0.70 12.68
C VAL A 71 1.31 -0.17 13.95
N ILE A 72 2.54 0.35 13.83
CA ILE A 72 3.22 1.13 14.88
C ILE A 72 2.48 2.47 15.11
N ILE A 73 1.62 2.91 14.16
CA ILE A 73 1.07 4.28 14.08
C ILE A 73 -0.30 4.34 13.38
N ASN A 74 -1.24 5.12 13.93
CA ASN A 74 -2.56 5.39 13.35
C ASN A 74 -2.51 6.46 12.23
N TYR A 75 -3.46 6.43 11.27
CA TYR A 75 -3.52 7.45 10.21
C TYR A 75 -3.52 8.89 10.77
N SER A 76 -4.19 9.10 11.90
CA SER A 76 -4.30 10.40 12.57
C SER A 76 -2.95 10.96 13.06
N ASP A 77 -1.98 10.10 13.35
CA ASP A 77 -0.63 10.51 13.76
C ASP A 77 0.16 11.12 12.58
N PHE A 78 -0.21 10.78 11.34
CA PHE A 78 0.38 11.36 10.14
C PHE A 78 -0.29 12.67 9.70
N LEU A 79 -1.41 13.09 10.32
CA LEU A 79 -2.15 14.30 9.92
C LEU A 79 -1.25 15.53 9.80
N PRO A 80 -0.27 15.77 10.69
CA PRO A 80 0.53 16.98 10.54
C PRO A 80 1.67 16.84 9.54
N ILE A 81 2.15 15.62 9.28
CA ILE A 81 3.03 15.35 8.13
C ILE A 81 2.27 15.68 6.83
N LEU A 82 1.00 15.25 6.76
CA LEU A 82 0.11 15.55 5.63
C LEU A 82 -0.19 17.05 5.51
N GLU A 83 -0.40 17.75 6.63
CA GLU A 83 -0.62 19.20 6.64
C GLU A 83 0.58 19.96 6.06
N TYR A 84 1.80 19.62 6.49
CA TYR A 84 3.02 20.21 5.92
C TYR A 84 3.21 19.86 4.44
N ALA A 85 2.94 18.60 4.05
CA ALA A 85 3.04 18.20 2.65
C ALA A 85 2.02 18.94 1.76
N ARG A 86 0.81 19.22 2.25
CA ARG A 86 -0.21 19.96 1.50
C ARG A 86 0.24 21.38 1.18
N ASP A 87 0.93 22.03 2.11
CA ASP A 87 1.44 23.40 1.92
C ASP A 87 2.57 23.46 0.86
N SER A 88 3.10 22.31 0.43
CA SER A 88 4.16 22.19 -0.59
C SER A 88 3.66 21.99 -2.04
N GLU A 89 2.36 22.19 -2.28
CA GLU A 89 1.65 22.00 -3.56
C GLU A 89 1.56 20.55 -4.09
N GLU A 90 1.86 19.53 -3.28
CA GLU A 90 1.63 18.13 -3.65
C GLU A 90 0.37 17.56 -2.98
N ASN A 91 -0.51 17.00 -3.79
CA ASN A 91 -1.75 16.36 -3.34
C ASN A 91 -1.46 14.92 -2.88
N LEU A 92 -1.38 14.77 -1.56
CA LEU A 92 -1.28 13.55 -0.77
C LEU A 92 -0.04 12.67 -1.01
N LEU A 93 0.77 12.57 0.04
CA LEU A 93 1.69 11.45 0.24
C LEU A 93 0.89 10.15 0.37
N SER A 94 1.33 9.09 -0.29
CA SER A 94 0.79 7.75 -0.10
C SER A 94 1.05 7.26 1.32
N GLU A 95 0.23 6.33 1.80
CA GLU A 95 0.38 5.77 3.15
C GLU A 95 1.79 5.20 3.40
N PHE A 96 2.32 4.52 2.40
CA PHE A 96 3.69 4.03 2.43
C PHE A 96 4.74 5.13 2.58
N GLN A 97 4.57 6.26 1.88
CA GLN A 97 5.46 7.41 2.04
C GLN A 97 5.38 7.98 3.47
N LEU A 98 4.19 8.04 4.06
CA LEU A 98 3.99 8.49 5.44
C LEU A 98 4.69 7.57 6.44
N GLU A 99 4.52 6.26 6.30
CA GLU A 99 5.20 5.26 7.13
C GLU A 99 6.72 5.37 7.02
N ARG A 100 7.22 5.57 5.81
CA ARG A 100 8.65 5.78 5.56
C ARG A 100 9.16 7.04 6.24
N ILE A 101 8.51 8.19 6.07
CA ILE A 101 8.86 9.46 6.72
C ILE A 101 9.05 9.23 8.22
N PHE A 102 8.07 8.54 8.81
CA PHE A 102 8.12 8.21 10.23
C PHE A 102 9.32 7.34 10.58
N LEU A 103 9.54 6.22 9.90
CA LEU A 103 10.60 5.27 10.23
C LEU A 103 11.99 5.90 10.15
N ILE A 104 12.23 6.71 9.12
CA ILE A 104 13.49 7.45 8.96
C ILE A 104 13.68 8.41 10.13
N TYR A 105 12.62 9.13 10.49
CA TYR A 105 12.67 10.09 11.58
C TYR A 105 12.94 9.38 12.91
N ALA A 106 12.21 8.29 13.19
CA ALA A 106 12.38 7.48 14.38
C ALA A 106 13.78 6.89 14.50
N LEU A 107 14.31 6.32 13.42
CA LEU A 107 15.66 5.77 13.39
C LEU A 107 16.71 6.84 13.69
N ASN A 108 16.60 8.03 13.09
CA ASN A 108 17.52 9.13 13.35
C ASN A 108 17.48 9.57 14.82
N LYS A 109 16.28 9.65 15.41
CA LYS A 109 16.11 9.98 16.84
C LYS A 109 16.70 8.94 17.76
N ILE A 110 16.45 7.66 17.50
CA ILE A 110 17.02 6.54 18.27
C ILE A 110 18.55 6.52 18.19
N GLN A 111 19.12 6.94 17.05
CA GLN A 111 20.57 7.07 16.85
C GLN A 111 21.14 8.42 17.34
N GLU A 112 20.35 9.22 18.06
CA GLU A 112 20.74 10.55 18.56
C GLU A 112 21.23 11.51 17.46
N LYS A 113 20.79 11.30 16.21
CA LYS A 113 21.08 12.19 15.08
C LYS A 113 20.12 13.37 15.11
N ASN A 114 20.69 14.57 15.03
CA ASN A 114 19.95 15.81 14.86
C ASN A 114 19.40 15.88 13.42
N THR A 115 18.15 15.43 13.23
CA THR A 115 17.45 15.45 11.94
C THR A 115 16.07 16.06 12.13
N CYS A 116 15.70 16.99 11.25
CA CYS A 116 14.33 17.46 11.20
C CYS A 116 13.46 16.59 10.28
N VAL A 117 12.22 16.30 10.70
CA VAL A 117 11.26 15.58 9.86
C VAL A 117 10.87 16.35 8.59
N SER A 118 10.84 17.69 8.60
CA SER A 118 10.57 18.46 7.38
C SER A 118 11.63 18.22 6.31
N THR A 119 12.91 18.09 6.68
CA THR A 119 13.99 17.71 5.75
C THR A 119 13.78 16.33 5.12
N ILE A 120 13.11 15.40 5.80
CA ILE A 120 12.75 14.09 5.26
C ILE A 120 11.56 14.23 4.30
N ILE A 121 10.54 15.00 4.69
CA ILE A 121 9.35 15.24 3.90
C ILE A 121 9.71 15.95 2.58
N ASP A 122 10.54 16.99 2.62
CA ASP A 122 10.99 17.76 1.45
C ASP A 122 11.67 16.86 0.41
N LYS A 123 12.55 15.94 0.86
CA LYS A 123 13.22 14.97 -0.02
C LYS A 123 12.22 14.03 -0.71
N ILE A 124 11.19 13.59 0.01
CA ILE A 124 10.16 12.69 -0.53
C ILE A 124 9.25 13.44 -1.51
N ILE A 125 8.94 14.71 -1.23
CA ILE A 125 8.20 15.58 -2.16
C ILE A 125 8.99 15.80 -3.45
N GLU A 126 10.28 16.12 -3.35
CA GLU A 126 11.16 16.30 -4.51
C GLU A 126 11.21 15.01 -5.36
N TRP A 127 11.43 13.87 -4.72
CA TRP A 127 11.38 12.58 -5.41
C TRP A 127 10.01 12.28 -6.04
N SER A 128 8.91 12.57 -5.34
CA SER A 128 7.55 12.37 -5.87
C SER A 128 7.34 13.20 -7.14
N LYS A 129 7.81 14.44 -7.15
CA LYS A 129 7.78 15.34 -8.31
C LYS A 129 8.57 14.78 -9.49
N GLU A 130 9.79 14.30 -9.23
CA GLU A 130 10.64 13.68 -10.26
C GLU A 130 10.03 12.38 -10.80
N ASN A 131 9.54 11.52 -9.92
CA ASN A 131 8.93 10.25 -10.29
C ASN A 131 7.65 10.47 -11.10
N LYS A 132 6.78 11.41 -10.70
CA LYS A 132 5.57 11.78 -11.46
C LYS A 132 5.91 12.24 -12.87
N LYS A 133 6.96 13.07 -13.03
CA LYS A 133 7.46 13.48 -14.35
C LYS A 133 7.97 12.29 -15.16
N ALA A 134 8.76 11.40 -14.55
CA ALA A 134 9.28 10.21 -15.20
C ALA A 134 8.17 9.25 -15.66
N LEU A 135 7.14 9.04 -14.83
CA LEU A 135 5.96 8.23 -15.16
C LEU A 135 5.14 8.86 -16.29
N ALA A 136 4.93 10.18 -16.26
CA ALA A 136 4.26 10.89 -17.35
C ALA A 136 4.98 10.68 -18.69
N LEU A 137 6.32 10.77 -18.70
CA LEU A 137 7.12 10.49 -19.89
C LEU A 137 7.05 9.02 -20.33
N ARG A 138 6.86 8.07 -19.41
CA ARG A 138 6.70 6.64 -19.76
C ARG A 138 5.36 6.35 -20.43
N ILE A 139 4.29 7.04 -20.03
CA ILE A 139 2.95 6.90 -20.62
C ILE A 139 2.92 7.34 -22.10
N GLU A 140 3.80 8.25 -22.50
CA GLU A 140 3.88 8.71 -23.90
C GLU A 140 4.71 7.76 -24.79
N LYS A 141 5.45 6.80 -24.22
CA LYS A 141 6.33 5.92 -25.00
C LYS A 141 5.54 4.81 -25.69
N ASP A 142 5.81 4.61 -26.98
CA ASP A 142 5.34 3.45 -27.71
C ASP A 142 6.08 2.16 -27.33
N SER A 143 7.29 2.31 -26.80
CA SER A 143 8.19 1.21 -26.48
C SER A 143 8.94 1.47 -25.19
N ILE A 144 9.01 0.46 -24.33
CA ILE A 144 9.79 0.48 -23.09
C ILE A 144 10.72 -0.72 -23.13
N ASN A 145 12.00 -0.51 -22.81
CA ASN A 145 13.02 -1.57 -22.83
C ASN A 145 13.08 -2.33 -24.17
N GLY A 146 12.88 -1.62 -25.29
CA GLY A 146 12.88 -2.20 -26.64
C GLY A 146 11.64 -3.04 -26.99
N LYS A 147 10.60 -3.03 -26.15
CA LYS A 147 9.35 -3.75 -26.37
C LYS A 147 8.21 -2.79 -26.63
N TYR A 148 7.43 -3.06 -27.69
CA TYR A 148 6.19 -2.35 -27.96
C TYR A 148 5.19 -2.51 -26.82
N ILE A 149 4.57 -1.41 -26.42
CA ILE A 149 3.54 -1.34 -25.37
C ILE A 149 2.21 -1.05 -26.05
N PRO A 150 1.14 -1.82 -25.88
CA PRO A 150 -0.15 -1.47 -26.50
C PRO A 150 -0.75 -0.16 -25.98
N THR A 151 -1.54 0.56 -26.78
CA THR A 151 -2.20 1.82 -26.35
C THR A 151 -3.44 1.59 -25.49
N ASP A 152 -4.20 0.54 -25.80
CA ASP A 152 -5.49 0.22 -25.20
C ASP A 152 -5.77 -1.30 -25.33
N LEU A 153 -6.96 -1.72 -24.90
CA LEU A 153 -7.37 -3.13 -24.95
C LEU A 153 -7.40 -3.69 -26.39
N ASN A 154 -7.88 -2.95 -27.38
CA ASN A 154 -7.99 -3.44 -28.75
C ASN A 154 -6.60 -3.61 -29.37
N ASP A 155 -5.71 -2.66 -29.12
CA ASP A 155 -4.32 -2.77 -29.55
C ASP A 155 -3.59 -3.93 -28.84
N ALA A 156 -3.87 -4.15 -27.56
CA ALA A 156 -3.32 -5.27 -26.80
C ALA A 156 -3.76 -6.63 -27.39
N ILE A 157 -5.03 -6.75 -27.75
CA ILE A 157 -5.57 -7.95 -28.39
C ILE A 157 -4.94 -8.16 -29.78
N LYS A 158 -4.87 -7.13 -30.62
CA LYS A 158 -4.22 -7.22 -31.94
C LYS A 158 -2.77 -7.66 -31.82
N HIS A 159 -2.04 -7.09 -30.87
CA HIS A 159 -0.64 -7.43 -30.65
C HIS A 159 -0.47 -8.86 -30.12
N LEU A 160 -1.37 -9.36 -29.27
CA LEU A 160 -1.40 -10.78 -28.88
C LEU A 160 -1.68 -11.69 -30.08
N ASP A 161 -2.66 -11.34 -30.90
CA ASP A 161 -3.01 -12.15 -32.07
C ASP A 161 -1.84 -12.27 -33.05
N LEU A 162 -1.08 -11.19 -33.25
CA LEU A 162 0.13 -11.21 -34.06
C LEU A 162 1.27 -12.04 -33.45
N LYS A 163 1.35 -12.12 -32.12
CA LYS A 163 2.43 -12.84 -31.40
C LYS A 163 2.18 -14.33 -31.26
N LEU A 164 0.93 -14.76 -31.16
CA LEU A 164 0.58 -16.16 -30.93
C LEU A 164 0.56 -16.92 -32.26
N ALA A 165 1.17 -18.11 -32.28
CA ALA A 165 1.13 -18.98 -33.45
C ALA A 165 -0.29 -19.54 -33.67
N ASP A 166 -0.69 -19.75 -34.93
CA ASP A 166 -2.03 -20.24 -35.27
C ASP A 166 -2.38 -21.60 -34.64
N GLU A 167 -1.38 -22.47 -34.46
CA GLU A 167 -1.53 -23.73 -33.74
C GLU A 167 -1.94 -23.50 -32.28
N PHE A 168 -1.35 -22.51 -31.63
CA PHE A 168 -1.67 -22.16 -30.25
C PHE A 168 -3.07 -21.51 -30.16
N LYS A 169 -3.40 -20.61 -31.09
CA LYS A 169 -4.76 -20.06 -31.22
C LYS A 169 -5.81 -21.17 -31.38
N SER A 170 -5.50 -22.18 -32.18
CA SER A 170 -6.40 -23.31 -32.41
C SER A 170 -6.63 -24.13 -31.14
N LYS A 171 -5.61 -24.29 -30.29
CA LYS A 171 -5.76 -24.92 -28.96
C LYS A 171 -6.62 -24.08 -28.02
N ILE A 172 -6.44 -22.76 -28.01
CA ILE A 172 -7.25 -21.85 -27.18
C ILE A 172 -8.73 -21.96 -27.53
N LYS A 173 -9.08 -22.01 -28.82
CA LYS A 173 -10.48 -22.15 -29.28
C LYS A 173 -11.17 -23.44 -28.81
N LEU A 174 -10.41 -24.45 -28.37
CA LEU A 174 -10.94 -25.72 -27.85
C LEU A 174 -11.07 -25.73 -26.32
N MET A 175 -10.53 -24.72 -25.64
CA MET A 175 -10.65 -24.53 -24.20
C MET A 175 -11.96 -23.82 -23.86
N THR A 176 -12.38 -23.90 -22.60
CA THR A 176 -13.35 -22.95 -22.05
C THR A 176 -12.66 -21.61 -21.73
N GLU A 177 -13.46 -20.54 -21.58
CA GLU A 177 -12.94 -19.23 -21.13
C GLU A 177 -12.16 -19.36 -19.81
N GLU A 178 -12.71 -20.12 -18.85
CA GLU A 178 -12.08 -20.35 -17.55
C GLU A 178 -10.74 -21.08 -17.68
N GLN A 179 -10.67 -22.15 -18.48
CA GLN A 179 -9.43 -22.89 -18.71
C GLN A 179 -8.35 -21.99 -19.30
N PHE A 180 -8.68 -21.24 -20.37
CA PHE A 180 -7.71 -20.36 -21.00
C PHE A 180 -7.30 -19.22 -20.10
N THR A 181 -8.22 -18.60 -19.38
CA THR A 181 -7.90 -17.47 -18.49
C THR A 181 -7.02 -17.91 -17.33
N VAL A 182 -7.27 -19.07 -16.70
CA VAL A 182 -6.43 -19.63 -15.62
C VAL A 182 -5.03 -20.00 -16.13
N GLU A 183 -4.93 -20.79 -17.21
CA GLU A 183 -3.63 -21.20 -17.76
C GLU A 183 -2.85 -20.02 -18.33
N GLY A 184 -3.56 -19.17 -19.09
CA GLY A 184 -3.03 -17.99 -19.73
C GLY A 184 -2.48 -16.99 -18.72
N HIS A 185 -3.10 -16.86 -17.56
CA HIS A 185 -2.68 -15.93 -16.51
C HIS A 185 -1.24 -16.17 -16.07
N ILE A 186 -0.87 -17.41 -15.75
CA ILE A 186 0.48 -17.78 -15.30
C ILE A 186 1.49 -17.72 -16.45
N GLY A 187 1.06 -18.06 -17.67
CA GLY A 187 1.91 -18.04 -18.85
C GLY A 187 2.06 -16.66 -19.49
N ILE A 188 1.20 -16.38 -20.47
CA ILE A 188 1.22 -15.18 -21.31
C ILE A 188 0.89 -13.93 -20.47
N GLY A 189 -0.06 -14.05 -19.54
CA GLY A 189 -0.45 -13.02 -18.61
C GLY A 189 0.73 -12.52 -17.78
N LEU A 190 1.59 -13.40 -17.28
CA LEU A 190 2.78 -13.00 -16.52
C LEU A 190 3.87 -12.44 -17.44
N ARG A 191 4.29 -13.22 -18.44
CA ARG A 191 5.53 -12.92 -19.19
C ARG A 191 5.35 -11.85 -20.26
N VAL A 192 4.24 -11.90 -21.00
CA VAL A 192 3.99 -11.01 -22.15
C VAL A 192 3.22 -9.79 -21.69
N ILE A 193 2.15 -9.99 -20.93
CA ILE A 193 1.23 -8.91 -20.58
C ILE A 193 1.80 -8.07 -19.42
N ARG A 194 1.90 -8.65 -18.21
CA ARG A 194 2.33 -7.93 -17.01
C ARG A 194 3.76 -7.40 -17.10
N ASN A 195 4.71 -8.29 -17.40
CA ASN A 195 6.13 -7.94 -17.44
C ASN A 195 6.57 -7.41 -18.82
N GLY A 196 5.98 -7.94 -19.89
CA GLY A 196 6.35 -7.53 -21.25
C GLY A 196 5.82 -6.16 -21.65
N TRP A 197 4.63 -5.78 -21.14
CA TRP A 197 4.05 -4.45 -21.36
C TRP A 197 4.16 -3.53 -20.14
N GLU A 198 5.04 -3.89 -19.19
CA GLU A 198 5.49 -3.03 -18.09
C GLU A 198 4.32 -2.51 -17.23
N LEU A 199 3.29 -3.34 -17.01
CA LEU A 199 2.09 -2.93 -16.28
C LEU A 199 2.38 -2.55 -14.82
N TRP A 200 3.35 -3.22 -14.18
CA TRP A 200 3.82 -2.87 -12.84
C TRP A 200 4.58 -1.54 -12.78
N GLY A 201 5.21 -1.15 -13.88
CA GLY A 201 6.10 0.01 -13.95
C GLY A 201 5.47 1.24 -14.60
N LYS A 202 4.13 1.32 -14.65
CA LYS A 202 3.34 2.37 -15.30
C LYS A 202 3.66 2.53 -16.79
N SER A 203 2.81 1.97 -17.63
CA SER A 203 2.91 2.05 -19.08
C SER A 203 1.67 2.72 -19.66
N ARG A 204 1.67 3.05 -20.96
CA ARG A 204 0.48 3.63 -21.61
C ARG A 204 -0.74 2.72 -21.51
N LEU A 205 -0.52 1.40 -21.60
CA LEU A 205 -1.56 0.39 -21.40
C LEU A 205 -2.05 0.34 -19.95
N SER A 206 -1.15 0.37 -18.96
CA SER A 206 -1.58 0.37 -17.56
C SER A 206 -2.38 1.64 -17.25
N ASN A 207 -1.96 2.79 -17.79
CA ASN A 207 -2.68 4.05 -17.65
C ASN A 207 -4.07 4.03 -18.29
N TYR A 208 -4.22 3.38 -19.44
CA TYR A 208 -5.54 3.13 -20.04
C TYR A 208 -6.47 2.37 -19.08
N PHE A 209 -6.00 1.30 -18.45
CA PHE A 209 -6.80 0.54 -17.49
C PHE A 209 -7.06 1.28 -16.18
N GLU A 210 -6.09 2.04 -15.68
CA GLU A 210 -6.27 2.85 -14.47
C GLU A 210 -7.34 3.92 -14.66
N ASN A 211 -7.44 4.51 -15.87
CA ASN A 211 -8.52 5.44 -16.21
C ASN A 211 -9.90 4.77 -16.26
N LEU A 212 -9.96 3.44 -16.37
CA LEU A 212 -11.19 2.63 -16.26
C LEU A 212 -11.44 2.15 -14.82
N GLY A 213 -10.62 2.57 -13.86
CA GLY A 213 -10.70 2.14 -12.46
C GLY A 213 -10.12 0.76 -12.19
N ILE A 214 -9.21 0.26 -13.04
CA ILE A 214 -8.50 -1.01 -12.85
C ILE A 214 -7.03 -0.69 -12.60
N ASP A 215 -6.58 -0.86 -11.36
CA ASP A 215 -5.24 -0.43 -10.92
C ASP A 215 -4.24 -1.58 -10.79
N HIS A 216 -4.71 -2.81 -10.64
CA HIS A 216 -3.85 -3.96 -10.40
C HIS A 216 -3.47 -4.70 -11.69
N PRO A 217 -2.17 -4.86 -12.02
CA PRO A 217 -1.70 -5.53 -13.24
C PRO A 217 -2.22 -6.95 -13.44
N ASP A 218 -2.49 -7.67 -12.33
CA ASP A 218 -3.12 -8.99 -12.37
C ASP A 218 -4.50 -8.94 -13.00
N THR A 219 -5.35 -8.02 -12.54
CA THR A 219 -6.69 -7.78 -13.07
C THR A 219 -6.63 -7.30 -14.51
N MET A 220 -5.76 -6.34 -14.82
CA MET A 220 -5.55 -5.86 -16.20
C MET A 220 -5.25 -7.04 -17.13
N SER A 221 -4.36 -7.95 -16.72
CA SER A 221 -4.00 -9.11 -17.52
C SER A 221 -5.14 -10.12 -17.68
N GLY A 222 -5.93 -10.34 -16.62
CA GLY A 222 -7.13 -11.17 -16.70
C GLY A 222 -8.13 -10.64 -17.72
N ILE A 223 -8.42 -9.34 -17.69
CA ILE A 223 -9.35 -8.70 -18.64
C ILE A 223 -8.84 -8.83 -20.08
N ILE A 224 -7.55 -8.62 -20.31
CA ILE A 224 -6.97 -8.76 -21.65
C ILE A 224 -7.09 -10.20 -22.16
N LEU A 225 -6.80 -11.20 -21.31
CA LEU A 225 -6.91 -12.62 -21.67
C LEU A 225 -8.36 -13.01 -21.96
N THR A 226 -9.30 -12.65 -21.10
CA THR A 226 -10.73 -12.88 -21.32
C THR A 226 -11.20 -12.25 -22.63
N SER A 227 -10.82 -10.99 -22.86
CA SER A 227 -11.20 -10.26 -24.07
C SER A 227 -10.57 -10.87 -25.34
N TYR A 228 -9.32 -11.32 -25.26
CA TYR A 228 -8.65 -12.02 -26.35
C TYR A 228 -9.36 -13.34 -26.70
N TYR A 229 -9.70 -14.14 -25.68
CA TYR A 229 -10.43 -15.38 -25.87
C TYR A 229 -11.77 -15.16 -26.57
N ARG A 230 -12.60 -14.24 -26.06
CA ARG A 230 -13.90 -13.90 -26.64
C ARG A 230 -13.76 -13.45 -28.09
N GLN A 231 -12.80 -12.57 -28.39
CA GLN A 231 -12.53 -12.16 -29.76
C GLN A 231 -12.12 -13.34 -30.67
N LEU A 232 -11.34 -14.27 -30.15
CA LEU A 232 -10.85 -15.42 -30.91
C LEU A 232 -11.98 -16.38 -31.33
N ILE A 233 -13.03 -16.50 -30.50
CA ILE A 233 -14.20 -17.34 -30.76
C ILE A 233 -15.40 -16.58 -31.35
N GLY A 234 -15.27 -15.26 -31.54
CA GLY A 234 -16.31 -14.41 -32.12
C GLY A 234 -17.41 -13.97 -31.13
N GLU A 235 -17.13 -14.03 -29.83
CA GLU A 235 -18.02 -13.54 -28.78
C GLU A 235 -17.77 -12.05 -28.45
N PRO A 236 -18.79 -11.31 -27.98
CA PRO A 236 -18.62 -9.94 -27.53
C PRO A 236 -17.65 -9.85 -26.35
N ILE A 237 -16.70 -8.90 -26.40
CA ILE A 237 -15.75 -8.68 -25.29
C ILE A 237 -16.47 -8.34 -23.98
N ASP A 238 -17.51 -7.51 -24.04
CA ASP A 238 -18.28 -7.04 -22.88
C ASP A 238 -17.42 -6.49 -21.73
N LEU A 239 -16.59 -5.49 -22.06
CA LEU A 239 -15.63 -4.90 -21.13
C LEU A 239 -16.30 -4.27 -19.89
N GLU A 240 -17.48 -3.69 -20.04
CA GLU A 240 -18.21 -3.09 -18.92
C GLU A 240 -18.58 -4.12 -17.85
N SER A 241 -19.05 -5.30 -18.25
CA SER A 241 -19.36 -6.37 -17.31
C SER A 241 -18.10 -6.88 -16.62
N GLN A 242 -16.99 -7.04 -17.35
CA GLN A 242 -15.70 -7.43 -16.76
C GLN A 242 -15.23 -6.40 -15.70
N ILE A 243 -15.40 -5.10 -15.96
CA ILE A 243 -15.08 -4.02 -15.00
C ILE A 243 -15.98 -4.12 -13.76
N LYS A 244 -17.29 -4.29 -13.95
CA LYS A 244 -18.27 -4.40 -12.85
C LYS A 244 -17.98 -5.61 -11.97
N GLU A 245 -17.63 -6.75 -12.56
CA GLU A 245 -17.24 -7.96 -11.83
C GLU A 245 -16.00 -7.72 -10.95
N TYR A 246 -14.99 -7.05 -11.50
CA TYR A 246 -13.80 -6.67 -10.74
C TYR A 246 -14.12 -5.73 -9.56
N GLN A 247 -14.89 -4.66 -9.81
CA GLN A 247 -15.30 -3.72 -8.77
C GLN A 247 -16.10 -4.42 -7.66
N ASN A 248 -16.99 -5.34 -8.04
CA ASN A 248 -17.75 -6.16 -7.10
C ASN A 248 -16.84 -7.07 -6.26
N ARG A 249 -15.79 -7.65 -6.87
CA ARG A 249 -14.80 -8.47 -6.16
C ARG A 249 -14.00 -7.65 -5.14
N LEU A 250 -13.54 -6.46 -5.52
CA LEU A 250 -12.85 -5.54 -4.60
C LEU A 250 -13.74 -5.14 -3.43
N ARG A 251 -15.02 -4.83 -3.69
CA ARG A 251 -15.96 -4.49 -2.62
C ARG A 251 -16.12 -5.61 -1.58
N LYS A 252 -16.12 -6.86 -2.03
CA LYS A 252 -16.31 -8.05 -1.17
C LYS A 252 -15.02 -8.48 -0.46
N ASN A 253 -13.87 -8.13 -1.02
CA ASN A 253 -12.55 -8.43 -0.50
C ASN A 253 -11.68 -7.17 -0.55
N PRO A 254 -12.02 -6.15 0.27
CA PRO A 254 -11.31 -4.88 0.21
C PRO A 254 -9.88 -5.05 0.70
N HIS A 255 -8.96 -4.37 0.03
CA HIS A 255 -7.63 -4.10 0.57
C HIS A 255 -7.74 -2.85 1.43
N PHE A 256 -7.50 -2.98 2.73
CA PHE A 256 -7.60 -1.84 3.64
C PHE A 256 -6.34 -0.98 3.57
N THR A 257 -6.56 0.30 3.36
CA THR A 257 -5.58 1.36 3.65
C THR A 257 -5.84 1.89 5.06
N LYS A 258 -4.83 2.37 5.79
CA LYS A 258 -5.01 2.97 7.13
C LYS A 258 -6.03 4.10 7.15
N LYS A 259 -6.25 4.76 6.02
CA LYS A 259 -7.26 5.82 5.86
C LYS A 259 -8.69 5.31 6.02
N GLU A 260 -8.95 4.03 5.74
CA GLU A 260 -10.28 3.42 5.79
C GLU A 260 -10.64 2.88 7.18
N PHE A 261 -9.69 2.87 8.12
CA PHE A 261 -9.94 2.47 9.50
C PHE A 261 -10.76 3.57 10.21
N PRO A 262 -11.88 3.20 10.88
CA PRO A 262 -12.63 4.12 11.71
C PRO A 262 -11.73 4.71 12.81
N ILE A 263 -12.01 5.94 13.24
CA ILE A 263 -11.22 6.65 14.26
C ILE A 263 -11.11 5.86 15.58
N ASN A 264 -12.11 5.03 15.90
CA ASN A 264 -12.15 4.18 17.09
C ASN A 264 -11.42 2.84 16.93
N VAL A 265 -11.07 2.44 15.69
CA VAL A 265 -10.20 1.29 15.43
C VAL A 265 -8.77 1.80 15.43
N LYS A 266 -8.06 1.53 16.51
CA LYS A 266 -6.67 1.97 16.70
C LYS A 266 -5.80 0.79 17.08
N ASP A 267 -4.53 0.88 16.71
CA ASP A 267 -3.48 -0.02 17.20
C ASP A 267 -3.76 -1.50 16.89
N VAL A 268 -4.24 -1.77 15.67
CA VAL A 268 -4.53 -3.11 15.17
C VAL A 268 -3.69 -3.45 13.94
N GLU A 269 -3.30 -4.71 13.80
CA GLU A 269 -2.63 -5.27 12.62
C GLU A 269 -3.58 -6.18 11.83
N PHE A 270 -3.52 -6.17 10.50
CA PHE A 270 -4.24 -7.16 9.70
C PHE A 270 -3.67 -8.56 9.98
N ASP A 271 -4.51 -9.44 10.51
CA ASP A 271 -4.15 -10.79 10.94
C ASP A 271 -4.49 -11.84 9.88
N GLY A 272 -5.45 -11.54 9.00
CA GLY A 272 -5.85 -12.41 7.92
C GLY A 272 -7.26 -12.15 7.45
N ALA A 273 -7.69 -12.88 6.43
CA ALA A 273 -9.07 -12.87 5.97
C ALA A 273 -9.54 -14.28 5.67
N ILE A 274 -10.80 -14.57 5.97
CA ILE A 274 -11.43 -15.87 5.72
C ILE A 274 -12.58 -15.65 4.75
N GLY A 275 -12.49 -16.30 3.58
CA GLY A 275 -13.60 -16.38 2.63
C GLY A 275 -14.67 -17.34 3.13
N TYR A 276 -15.94 -16.98 3.00
CA TYR A 276 -17.06 -17.84 3.38
C TYR A 276 -18.13 -17.86 2.29
N PRO A 277 -18.82 -18.99 2.08
CA PRO A 277 -19.85 -19.09 1.06
C PRO A 277 -21.09 -18.30 1.48
N GLU A 278 -21.64 -17.53 0.56
CA GLU A 278 -22.91 -16.85 0.78
C GLU A 278 -24.08 -17.69 0.25
N PHE A 279 -24.94 -18.21 1.13
CA PHE A 279 -25.96 -19.20 0.74
C PHE A 279 -27.05 -18.67 -0.19
N LYS A 280 -27.25 -17.35 -0.26
CA LYS A 280 -28.29 -16.75 -1.11
C LYS A 280 -27.84 -16.51 -2.55
N GLU A 281 -26.54 -16.51 -2.82
CA GLU A 281 -25.95 -16.26 -4.13
C GLU A 281 -24.89 -17.35 -4.38
N GLN A 282 -25.29 -18.49 -4.97
CA GLN A 282 -24.51 -19.74 -5.11
C GLN A 282 -23.20 -19.64 -5.92
N LYS A 283 -22.58 -18.47 -6.05
CA LYS A 283 -21.30 -18.24 -6.75
C LYS A 283 -20.35 -17.28 -6.03
N GLU A 284 -20.66 -16.87 -4.79
CA GLU A 284 -19.92 -15.80 -4.14
C GLU A 284 -19.23 -16.22 -2.83
N TRP A 285 -17.98 -15.78 -2.69
CA TRP A 285 -17.12 -16.01 -1.53
C TRP A 285 -16.58 -14.67 -1.02
N PRO A 286 -17.42 -13.86 -0.33
CA PRO A 286 -16.92 -12.70 0.40
C PRO A 286 -15.97 -13.12 1.51
N SER A 287 -15.16 -12.19 2.00
CA SER A 287 -14.31 -12.41 3.16
C SER A 287 -14.74 -11.59 4.37
N VAL A 288 -14.47 -12.17 5.54
CA VAL A 288 -14.34 -11.43 6.80
C VAL A 288 -12.86 -11.25 7.07
N SER A 289 -12.45 -9.99 7.28
CA SER A 289 -11.07 -9.63 7.60
C SER A 289 -10.90 -9.49 9.10
N PHE A 290 -9.79 -9.98 9.63
CA PHE A 290 -9.44 -9.99 11.04
C PHE A 290 -8.28 -9.05 11.29
N PHE A 291 -8.35 -8.37 12.43
CA PHE A 291 -7.33 -7.46 12.87
C PHE A 291 -7.04 -7.67 14.35
N ARG A 292 -5.78 -7.94 14.70
CA ARG A 292 -5.36 -8.20 16.08
C ARG A 292 -4.86 -6.91 16.73
N SER A 293 -5.22 -6.67 18.00
CA SER A 293 -4.59 -5.62 18.80
C SER A 293 -3.10 -5.89 19.00
N ILE A 294 -2.26 -4.86 18.86
CA ILE A 294 -0.82 -4.92 19.14
C ILE A 294 -0.50 -5.31 20.60
N ASN A 295 -1.44 -5.05 21.52
CA ASN A 295 -1.31 -5.37 22.94
C ASN A 295 -1.79 -6.78 23.29
N GLY A 296 -2.09 -7.60 22.27
CA GLY A 296 -2.25 -9.04 22.41
C GLY A 296 -3.65 -9.55 22.73
N GLU A 297 -4.63 -8.70 23.07
CA GLU A 297 -6.03 -9.11 23.21
C GLU A 297 -6.99 -7.94 22.90
N ILE A 298 -8.19 -8.32 22.41
CA ILE A 298 -9.15 -7.57 21.58
C ILE A 298 -8.84 -7.64 20.08
N THR A 299 -9.79 -8.22 19.33
CA THR A 299 -9.74 -8.41 17.88
C THR A 299 -10.86 -7.61 17.22
N TRP A 300 -10.53 -6.96 16.11
CA TRP A 300 -11.51 -6.32 15.24
C TRP A 300 -11.75 -7.18 14.02
N ILE A 301 -12.97 -7.12 13.51
CA ILE A 301 -13.31 -7.69 12.22
C ILE A 301 -13.91 -6.63 11.31
N TYR A 302 -13.77 -6.87 10.01
CA TYR A 302 -14.51 -6.17 8.98
C TYR A 302 -15.23 -7.17 8.08
N SER A 303 -16.50 -6.89 7.78
CA SER A 303 -17.24 -7.53 6.70
C SER A 303 -17.80 -6.46 5.77
N TYR A 304 -17.72 -6.68 4.46
CA TYR A 304 -18.23 -5.71 3.48
C TYR A 304 -19.72 -5.37 3.65
N LYS A 305 -20.50 -6.29 4.23
CA LYS A 305 -21.93 -6.12 4.48
C LYS A 305 -22.24 -5.43 5.80
N PHE A 306 -21.45 -5.72 6.81
CA PHE A 306 -21.79 -5.36 8.19
C PHE A 306 -20.88 -4.25 8.76
N GLY A 307 -19.76 -3.96 8.08
CA GLY A 307 -18.80 -2.96 8.50
C GLY A 307 -17.82 -3.49 9.54
N TRP A 308 -17.34 -2.58 10.39
CA TRP A 308 -16.37 -2.86 11.45
C TRP A 308 -17.05 -3.28 12.75
N LYS A 309 -16.49 -4.27 13.45
CA LYS A 309 -16.94 -4.71 14.78
C LYS A 309 -15.78 -5.15 15.65
N GLN A 310 -15.78 -4.72 16.90
CA GLN A 310 -14.88 -5.23 17.93
C GLN A 310 -15.49 -6.49 18.54
N LEU A 311 -14.71 -7.56 18.65
CA LEU A 311 -15.15 -8.82 19.25
C LEU A 311 -14.82 -8.88 20.74
N THR A 312 -15.72 -9.44 21.53
CA THR A 312 -15.42 -9.87 22.90
C THR A 312 -14.63 -11.18 22.90
N LYS A 313 -14.03 -11.54 24.04
CA LYS A 313 -13.32 -12.83 24.18
C LYS A 313 -14.24 -14.02 23.94
N GLU A 314 -15.48 -13.94 24.40
CA GLU A 314 -16.49 -14.98 24.22
C GLU A 314 -16.84 -15.14 22.74
N GLN A 315 -16.99 -14.03 22.00
CA GLN A 315 -17.27 -14.04 20.56
C GLN A 315 -16.10 -14.59 19.74
N LEU A 316 -14.86 -14.35 20.18
CA LEU A 316 -13.68 -14.96 19.56
C LEU A 316 -13.65 -16.48 19.76
N VAL A 317 -13.89 -16.92 20.99
CA VAL A 317 -13.97 -18.37 21.30
C VAL A 317 -15.13 -19.05 20.60
N GLU A 318 -16.23 -18.34 20.36
CA GLU A 318 -17.33 -18.81 19.53
C GLU A 318 -16.90 -18.96 18.06
N PHE A 319 -16.23 -17.94 17.51
CA PHE A 319 -15.75 -17.94 16.14
C PHE A 319 -14.77 -19.10 15.86
N ASP A 320 -13.87 -19.42 16.79
CA ASP A 320 -12.92 -20.53 16.64
C ASP A 320 -13.59 -21.92 16.54
N LYS A 321 -14.87 -22.02 16.88
CA LYS A 321 -15.65 -23.27 16.88
C LYS A 321 -16.57 -23.42 15.68
N ILE A 322 -16.83 -22.34 14.94
CA ILE A 322 -17.75 -22.40 13.79
C ILE A 322 -16.99 -22.80 12.53
N SER A 323 -17.66 -23.55 11.66
CA SER A 323 -17.13 -23.87 10.34
C SER A 323 -17.23 -22.68 9.40
N VAL A 324 -16.45 -22.71 8.31
CA VAL A 324 -16.51 -21.68 7.26
C VAL A 324 -17.92 -21.46 6.71
N TYR A 325 -18.75 -22.52 6.72
CA TYR A 325 -20.14 -22.49 6.25
C TYR A 325 -21.09 -21.81 7.26
N GLU A 326 -20.69 -21.62 8.51
CA GLU A 326 -21.53 -21.00 9.54
C GLU A 326 -21.22 -19.51 9.73
N ILE A 327 -20.12 -19.02 9.15
CA ILE A 327 -19.64 -17.63 9.29
C ILE A 327 -20.73 -16.62 8.89
N GLN A 328 -21.48 -16.85 7.82
CA GLN A 328 -22.54 -15.91 7.43
C GLN A 328 -23.60 -15.77 8.52
N ALA A 329 -24.11 -16.88 9.04
CA ALA A 329 -25.15 -16.88 10.07
C ALA A 329 -24.63 -16.26 11.38
N TRP A 330 -23.37 -16.56 11.72
CA TRP A 330 -22.71 -15.96 12.88
C TRP A 330 -22.57 -14.45 12.74
N LEU A 331 -22.12 -13.93 11.58
CA LEU A 331 -22.06 -12.49 11.33
C LEU A 331 -23.45 -11.84 11.42
N GLU A 332 -24.47 -12.46 10.82
CA GLU A 332 -25.85 -11.96 10.92
C GLU A 332 -26.34 -11.88 12.37
N HIS A 333 -25.96 -12.83 13.23
CA HIS A 333 -26.29 -12.80 14.65
C HIS A 333 -25.49 -11.73 15.40
N LEU A 334 -24.17 -11.71 15.21
CA LEU A 334 -23.23 -10.79 15.86
C LEU A 334 -23.62 -9.31 15.67
N TYR A 335 -24.06 -8.95 14.46
CA TYR A 335 -24.42 -7.57 14.13
C TYR A 335 -25.89 -7.21 14.42
N LYS A 336 -26.75 -8.20 14.72
CA LYS A 336 -28.13 -7.95 15.22
C LYS A 336 -28.20 -7.77 16.73
N SER A 337 -27.27 -8.37 17.47
CA SER A 337 -27.27 -8.42 18.94
C SER A 337 -26.57 -7.23 19.61
N GLY A 338 -26.31 -6.12 18.90
CA GLY A 338 -25.48 -5.01 19.37
C GLY A 338 -25.99 -3.63 19.03
#